data_AF-A0A1B6KV95-F1
#
_entry.id   AF-A0A1B6KV95-F1
#
_cell.length_a   1.000
_cell.length_b   1.000
_cell.length_c   1.000
_cell.angle_alpha   90.00
_cell.angle_beta   90.00
_cell.angle_gamma   90.00
#
_symmetry.space_group_name_H-M   'P 1'
#
loop_
_entity.id
_entity.type
_entity.pdbx_description
1 polymer ?
#
loop_
_entity_poly.entity_id
_entity_poly.type
_entity_poly.pdbx_seq_one_letter_code
_entity_poly.pdbx_strand_id
1 'polypeptide(L)'
;MNFFERLGQGLWNHSDSLWAQFLSWTMIVLLLWAMLYTIVEENVGIDGDLFRLLVLLITAYLVGQLTPFVGLPPLLGMTVTGVVLRNIGFYHPAKGQYKDFTRTLKQLATTVGMVRAGGRLVPDAIYVALHCHQSLRITGLGMVPSFLEAMVT
;
A
#
# COMPACT_ATOMS: atom_id res chain seq x y z
N MET A 1 34.29 9.21 28.99
CA MET A 1 33.17 8.44 28.40
C MET A 1 31.83 9.19 28.47
N ASN A 2 31.48 9.87 29.57
CA ASN A 2 30.16 10.51 29.73
C ASN A 2 29.87 11.76 28.85
N PHE A 3 30.90 12.39 28.25
CA PHE A 3 30.70 13.56 27.38
C PHE A 3 30.25 13.18 25.96
N PHE A 4 30.72 12.04 25.45
CA PHE A 4 30.38 11.57 24.10
C PHE A 4 28.96 10.96 24.05
N GLU A 5 28.50 10.32 25.14
CA GLU A 5 27.10 9.87 25.27
C GLU A 5 26.11 11.04 25.35
N ARG A 6 26.48 12.14 26.00
CA ARG A 6 25.62 13.35 26.06
C ARG A 6 25.56 14.09 24.71
N LEU A 7 26.64 14.07 23.92
CA LEU A 7 26.62 14.57 22.54
C LEU A 7 25.79 13.67 21.61
N GLY A 8 25.85 12.34 21.78
CA GLY A 8 25.03 11.39 21.03
C GLY A 8 23.54 11.47 21.36
N GLN A 9 23.18 11.64 22.64
CA GLN A 9 21.80 11.87 23.06
C GLN A 9 21.28 13.25 22.65
N GLY A 10 22.12 14.29 22.65
CA GLY A 10 21.75 15.63 22.14
C GLY A 10 21.50 15.66 20.63
N LEU A 11 22.22 14.85 19.85
CA LEU A 11 22.02 14.69 18.40
C LEU A 11 20.76 13.89 18.04
N TRP A 12 20.33 12.94 18.89
CA TRP A 12 19.06 12.23 18.73
C TRP A 12 17.86 13.02 19.27
N ASN A 13 18.08 13.97 20.18
CA ASN A 13 17.03 14.77 20.80
C ASN A 13 16.59 15.96 19.93
N HIS A 14 17.38 16.36 18.92
CA HIS A 14 16.95 17.31 17.89
C HIS A 14 16.24 16.58 16.72
N SER A 15 15.36 15.65 17.09
CA SER A 15 14.21 15.22 16.29
C SER A 15 13.20 16.39 16.15
N ASP A 16 13.72 17.58 15.87
CA ASP A 16 13.01 18.83 15.69
C ASP A 16 12.83 19.03 14.19
N SER A 17 11.89 18.27 13.67
CA SER A 17 10.74 18.82 12.98
C SER A 17 10.06 17.70 12.21
N LEU A 18 8.75 17.62 12.34
CA LEU A 18 7.91 16.91 11.36
C LEU A 18 8.33 17.27 9.92
N TRP A 19 8.86 18.48 9.71
CA TRP A 19 9.49 18.96 8.48
C TRP A 19 10.69 18.14 8.01
N ALA A 20 11.64 17.77 8.88
CA ALA A 20 12.77 16.92 8.51
C ALA A 20 12.31 15.50 8.12
N GLN A 21 11.35 14.92 8.83
CA GLN A 21 10.77 13.63 8.46
C GLN A 21 9.97 13.70 7.15
N PHE A 22 9.16 14.74 6.96
CA PHE A 22 8.46 15.00 5.71
C PHE A 22 9.42 15.19 4.54
N LEU A 23 10.48 15.96 4.74
CA LEU A 23 11.50 16.23 3.73
C LEU A 23 12.24 14.93 3.37
N SER A 24 12.61 14.11 4.36
CA SER A 24 13.25 12.81 4.12
C SER A 24 12.34 11.88 3.32
N TRP A 25 11.07 11.76 3.69
CA TRP A 25 10.08 10.97 2.95
C TRP A 25 9.87 11.49 1.53
N THR A 26 9.79 12.82 1.37
CA THR A 26 9.64 13.46 0.06
C THR A 26 10.87 13.25 -0.81
N MET A 27 12.08 13.31 -0.24
CA MET A 27 13.34 13.07 -0.95
C MET A 27 13.44 11.61 -1.40
N ILE A 28 13.08 10.66 -0.54
CA ILE A 28 13.02 9.23 -0.89
C ILE A 28 12.06 9.01 -2.05
N VAL A 29 10.88 9.64 -2.04
CA VAL A 29 9.91 9.48 -3.13
C VAL A 29 10.39 10.16 -4.42
N LEU A 30 11.04 11.33 -4.34
CA LEU A 30 11.62 11.98 -5.51
C LEU A 30 12.81 11.19 -6.10
N LEU A 31 13.64 10.59 -5.27
CA LEU A 31 14.72 9.70 -5.71
C LEU A 31 14.16 8.43 -6.34
N LEU A 32 13.12 7.84 -5.75
CA LEU A 32 12.41 6.72 -6.33
C LEU A 32 11.78 7.09 -7.68
N TRP A 33 11.20 8.29 -7.79
CA TRP A 33 10.66 8.85 -9.02
C TRP A 33 11.74 9.00 -10.10
N ALA A 34 12.87 9.61 -9.75
CA ALA A 34 14.00 9.80 -10.66
C ALA A 34 14.57 8.47 -11.13
N MET A 35 14.74 7.50 -10.22
CA MET A 35 15.24 6.17 -10.55
C MET A 35 14.28 5.43 -11.50
N LEU A 36 12.96 5.54 -11.25
CA LEU A 36 11.95 4.96 -12.14
C LEU A 36 11.94 5.63 -13.52
N TYR A 37 12.13 6.96 -13.57
CA TYR A 37 12.24 7.71 -14.81
C TYR A 37 13.45 7.23 -15.64
N THR A 38 14.59 6.99 -14.99
CA THR A 38 15.82 6.51 -15.67
C THR A 38 15.73 5.06 -16.16
N ILE A 39 15.00 4.19 -15.48
CA ILE A 39 14.86 2.77 -15.89
C ILE A 39 13.86 2.62 -17.04
N VAL A 40 12.88 3.51 -17.13
CA VAL A 40 11.79 3.43 -18.14
C VAL A 40 12.18 4.10 -19.46
N GLU A 41 13.25 4.93 -19.49
CA GLU A 41 13.82 5.46 -20.73
C GLU A 41 14.23 4.37 -21.73
N GLU A 42 14.59 3.17 -21.27
CA GLU A 42 15.11 2.13 -22.16
C GLU A 42 14.01 1.36 -22.91
N ASN A 43 12.69 1.52 -22.66
CA ASN A 43 11.72 0.69 -23.39
C ASN A 43 10.30 1.15 -23.73
N VAL A 44 9.76 2.31 -23.33
CA VAL A 44 8.44 2.71 -23.89
C VAL A 44 8.28 4.23 -23.89
N GLY A 45 7.94 4.80 -25.05
CA GLY A 45 7.71 6.24 -25.21
C GLY A 45 6.65 6.83 -24.28
N ILE A 46 6.63 8.16 -24.19
CA ILE A 46 5.79 9.03 -23.34
C ILE A 46 4.27 8.70 -23.38
N ASP A 47 3.79 7.93 -24.37
CA ASP A 47 2.41 7.44 -24.48
C ASP A 47 2.17 5.98 -24.01
N GLY A 48 3.17 5.33 -23.44
CA GLY A 48 3.09 3.96 -22.96
C GLY A 48 2.14 3.79 -21.78
N ASP A 49 1.21 2.83 -21.88
CA ASP A 49 0.31 2.43 -20.78
C ASP A 49 1.10 2.04 -19.50
N LEU A 50 2.29 1.47 -19.68
CA LEU A 50 3.20 1.11 -18.58
C LEU A 50 3.68 2.34 -17.78
N PHE A 51 4.00 3.45 -18.46
CA PHE A 51 4.39 4.70 -17.80
C PHE A 51 3.22 5.26 -16.98
N ARG A 52 2.02 5.27 -17.56
CA ARG A 52 0.79 5.72 -16.87
C ARG A 52 0.47 4.85 -15.65
N LEU A 53 0.68 3.53 -15.74
CA LEU A 53 0.51 2.59 -14.63
C LEU A 53 1.52 2.85 -13.50
N LEU A 54 2.79 3.09 -13.83
CA LEU A 54 3.84 3.40 -12.84
C LEU A 54 3.57 4.73 -12.14
N VAL A 55 3.23 5.78 -12.91
CA VAL A 55 2.85 7.08 -12.34
C VAL A 55 1.66 6.92 -11.39
N LEU A 56 0.63 6.16 -11.79
CA LEU A 56 -0.51 5.87 -10.92
C LEU A 56 -0.10 5.16 -9.62
N LEU A 57 0.80 4.19 -9.68
CA LEU A 57 1.27 3.45 -8.50
C LEU A 57 1.99 4.37 -7.52
N ILE A 58 2.85 5.26 -8.01
CA ILE A 58 3.58 6.22 -7.16
C ILE A 58 2.61 7.25 -6.57
N THR A 59 1.75 7.87 -7.39
CA THR A 59 0.79 8.87 -6.91
C THR A 59 -0.14 8.24 -5.86
N ALA A 60 -0.59 7.00 -6.07
CA ALA A 60 -1.39 6.27 -5.08
C ALA A 60 -0.62 6.03 -3.77
N TYR A 61 0.66 5.66 -3.84
CA TYR A 61 1.51 5.48 -2.65
C TYR A 61 1.70 6.78 -1.88
N LEU A 62 1.99 7.88 -2.58
CA LEU A 62 2.12 9.22 -2.01
C LEU A 62 0.85 9.66 -1.28
N VAL A 63 -0.29 9.58 -1.96
CA VAL A 63 -1.57 9.97 -1.37
C VAL A 63 -1.92 9.05 -0.20
N GLY A 64 -1.66 7.74 -0.32
CA GLY A 64 -1.86 6.78 0.77
C GLY A 64 -1.07 7.13 2.03
N GLN A 65 0.14 7.67 1.87
CA GLN A 65 0.96 8.14 2.99
C GLN A 65 0.50 9.48 3.58
N LEU A 66 -0.10 10.36 2.75
CA LEU A 66 -0.66 11.63 3.21
C LEU A 66 -2.04 11.46 3.88
N THR A 67 -2.76 10.40 3.55
CA THR A 67 -4.10 10.08 4.08
C THR A 67 -4.20 9.94 5.61
N PRO A 68 -3.23 9.34 6.33
CA PRO A 68 -3.28 9.30 7.79
C PRO A 68 -3.23 10.68 8.47
N PHE A 69 -2.76 11.74 7.80
CA PHE A 69 -2.84 13.11 8.34
C PHE A 69 -4.27 13.66 8.39
N VAL A 70 -5.17 13.12 7.55
CA VAL A 70 -6.58 13.49 7.49
C VAL A 70 -7.43 12.61 8.45
N GLY A 71 -6.81 11.63 9.11
CA GLY A 71 -7.50 10.69 10.01
C GLY A 71 -8.18 9.52 9.30
N LEU A 72 -7.95 9.34 7.99
CA LEU A 72 -8.51 8.23 7.22
C LEU A 72 -7.52 7.05 7.13
N PRO A 73 -8.02 5.81 7.03
CA PRO A 73 -7.17 4.65 6.80
C PRO A 73 -6.44 4.78 5.46
N PRO A 74 -5.12 4.49 5.40
CA PRO A 74 -4.29 4.64 4.21
C PRO A 74 -4.83 3.93 2.95
N LEU A 75 -5.57 2.84 3.14
CA LEU A 75 -6.18 2.06 2.06
C LEU A 75 -7.17 2.88 1.22
N LEU A 76 -7.99 3.72 1.89
CA LEU A 76 -8.97 4.57 1.19
C LEU A 76 -8.27 5.61 0.32
N GLY A 77 -7.17 6.18 0.80
CA GLY A 77 -6.36 7.14 0.04
C GLY A 77 -5.82 6.56 -1.26
N MET A 78 -5.30 5.33 -1.19
CA MET A 78 -4.79 4.63 -2.37
C MET A 78 -5.91 4.34 -3.39
N THR A 79 -7.10 3.93 -2.94
CA THR A 79 -8.24 3.66 -3.83
C THR A 79 -8.81 4.93 -4.46
N VAL A 80 -9.01 6.00 -3.68
CA VAL A 80 -9.54 7.27 -4.16
C VAL A 80 -8.63 7.85 -5.25
N THR A 81 -7.31 7.79 -5.05
CA THR A 81 -6.34 8.23 -6.06
C THR A 81 -6.53 7.51 -7.39
N GLY A 82 -6.72 6.18 -7.37
CA GLY A 82 -6.99 5.41 -8.58
C GLY A 82 -8.29 5.82 -9.28
N VAL A 83 -9.36 6.10 -8.53
CA VAL A 83 -10.64 6.57 -9.08
C VAL A 83 -10.50 7.99 -9.69
N VAL A 84 -9.81 8.89 -9.01
CA VAL A 84 -9.58 10.27 -9.47
C VAL A 84 -8.72 10.28 -10.74
N LEU A 85 -7.63 9.51 -10.78
CA LEU A 85 -6.78 9.40 -11.98
C LEU A 85 -7.51 8.78 -13.16
N ARG A 86 -8.43 7.85 -12.90
CA ARG A 86 -9.33 7.29 -13.92
C ARG A 86 -10.34 8.33 -14.42
N ASN A 87 -10.87 9.17 -13.53
CA ASN A 87 -11.82 10.21 -13.87
C ASN A 87 -11.21 11.33 -14.73
N ILE A 88 -9.93 11.67 -14.51
CA ILE A 88 -9.19 12.68 -15.29
C ILE A 88 -8.79 12.13 -16.69
N GLY A 89 -9.06 10.86 -16.99
CA GLY A 89 -8.71 10.23 -18.27
C GLY A 89 -7.22 9.95 -18.46
N PHE A 90 -6.41 10.20 -17.41
CA PHE A 90 -4.97 9.95 -17.39
C PHE A 90 -4.67 8.45 -17.47
N TYR A 91 -5.52 7.65 -16.82
CA TYR A 91 -5.44 6.19 -16.80
C TYR A 91 -6.75 5.57 -17.28
N HIS A 92 -6.70 4.89 -18.43
CA HIS A 92 -7.77 4.00 -18.86
C HIS A 92 -7.38 2.57 -18.51
N PRO A 93 -8.10 1.87 -17.61
CA PRO A 93 -7.79 0.48 -17.31
C PRO A 93 -7.94 -0.37 -18.57
N ALA A 94 -6.78 -0.71 -19.14
CA ALA A 94 -6.49 -1.80 -20.05
C ALA A 94 -7.60 -2.15 -21.07
N LYS A 95 -7.60 -1.45 -22.21
CA LYS A 95 -8.04 -2.01 -23.49
C LYS A 95 -6.86 -2.48 -24.38
N GLY A 96 -5.62 -2.49 -23.87
CA GLY A 96 -4.40 -2.70 -24.67
C GLY A 96 -3.40 -3.74 -24.14
N GLN A 97 -2.26 -3.81 -24.85
CA GLN A 97 -1.15 -4.78 -24.82
C GLN A 97 -0.53 -5.10 -23.44
N TYR A 98 -0.84 -4.36 -22.37
CA TYR A 98 -0.21 -4.51 -21.04
C TYR A 98 -1.15 -5.13 -19.98
N LYS A 99 -2.26 -5.73 -20.41
CA LYS A 99 -3.21 -6.44 -19.54
C LYS A 99 -2.54 -7.54 -18.70
N ASP A 100 -1.54 -8.23 -19.26
CA ASP A 100 -0.85 -9.31 -18.56
C ASP A 100 0.01 -8.80 -17.39
N PHE A 101 0.65 -7.64 -17.54
CA PHE A 101 1.45 -7.04 -16.46
C PHE A 101 0.57 -6.61 -15.28
N THR A 102 -0.54 -5.92 -15.56
CA THR A 102 -1.51 -5.52 -14.52
C THR A 102 -2.15 -6.72 -13.83
N ARG A 103 -2.40 -7.82 -14.57
CA ARG A 103 -2.90 -9.07 -14.01
C ARG A 103 -1.90 -9.72 -13.06
N THR A 104 -0.63 -9.80 -13.44
CA THR A 104 0.44 -10.35 -12.60
C THR A 104 0.63 -9.51 -11.33
N LEU A 105 0.63 -8.18 -11.45
CA LEU A 105 0.68 -7.28 -10.29
C LEU A 105 -0.47 -7.51 -9.32
N LYS A 106 -1.70 -7.64 -9.82
CA LYS A 106 -2.88 -7.90 -8.97
C LYS A 106 -2.79 -9.25 -8.26
N GLN A 107 -2.31 -10.28 -8.95
CA GLN A 107 -2.07 -11.59 -8.36
C GLN A 107 -1.02 -11.50 -7.23
N LEU A 108 0.12 -10.86 -7.49
CA LEU A 108 1.17 -10.67 -6.49
C LEU A 108 0.67 -9.85 -5.29
N ALA A 109 -0.02 -8.75 -5.52
CA ALA A 109 -0.57 -7.90 -4.46
C ALA A 109 -1.54 -8.66 -3.56
N THR A 110 -2.41 -9.50 -4.15
CA THR A 110 -3.35 -10.34 -3.40
C THR A 110 -2.61 -11.40 -2.58
N THR A 111 -1.62 -12.06 -3.16
CA THR A 111 -0.77 -13.04 -2.45
C THR A 111 -0.04 -12.41 -1.27
N VAL A 112 0.62 -11.26 -1.47
CA VAL A 112 1.29 -10.54 -0.38
C VAL A 112 0.30 -10.06 0.68
N GLY A 113 -0.91 -9.66 0.28
CA GLY A 113 -2.00 -9.34 1.19
C GLY A 113 -2.39 -10.52 2.07
N MET A 114 -2.57 -11.71 1.50
CA MET A 114 -2.83 -12.94 2.24
C MET A 114 -1.68 -13.32 3.17
N VAL A 115 -0.43 -13.21 2.73
CA VAL A 115 0.75 -13.48 3.58
C VAL A 115 0.79 -12.53 4.76
N ARG A 116 0.55 -11.23 4.54
CA ARG A 116 0.53 -10.23 5.60
C ARG A 116 -0.65 -10.42 6.56
N ALA A 117 -1.82 -10.80 6.06
CA ALA A 117 -2.98 -11.13 6.87
C ALA A 117 -2.68 -12.38 7.73
N GLY A 118 -2.13 -13.43 7.12
CA GLY A 118 -1.71 -14.65 7.82
C GLY A 118 -0.71 -14.38 8.94
N GLY A 119 0.27 -13.50 8.72
CA GLY A 119 1.22 -13.10 9.77
C GLY A 119 0.62 -12.25 10.90
N ARG A 120 -0.53 -11.61 10.68
CA ARG A 120 -1.27 -10.87 11.73
C ARG A 120 -2.16 -11.78 12.58
N LEU A 121 -2.41 -13.02 12.14
CA LEU A 121 -3.13 -14.01 12.94
C LEU A 121 -2.19 -14.58 14.01
N VAL A 122 -2.17 -13.95 15.18
CA VAL A 122 -1.46 -14.47 16.36
C VAL A 122 -2.26 -15.66 16.93
N PRO A 123 -1.67 -16.84 17.07
CA PRO A 123 -2.39 -18.04 17.51
C PRO A 123 -2.98 -17.88 18.93
N ASP A 124 -2.34 -17.15 19.83
CA ASP A 124 -2.90 -16.85 21.17
C ASP A 124 -4.25 -16.11 21.12
N ALA A 125 -4.43 -15.17 20.18
CA ALA A 125 -5.71 -14.48 20.03
C ALA A 125 -6.82 -15.43 19.53
N ILE A 126 -6.45 -16.42 18.74
CA ILE A 126 -7.37 -17.46 18.25
C ILE A 126 -7.70 -18.43 19.38
N TYR A 127 -6.73 -18.87 20.19
CA TYR A 127 -6.97 -19.78 21.31
C TYR A 127 -7.83 -19.14 22.42
N VAL A 128 -7.64 -17.85 22.71
CA VAL A 128 -8.50 -17.11 23.66
C VAL A 128 -9.94 -16.98 23.14
N ALA A 129 -10.12 -16.72 21.84
CA ALA A 129 -11.44 -16.74 21.21
C ALA A 129 -12.06 -18.15 21.14
N LEU A 130 -11.23 -19.19 21.01
CA LEU A 130 -11.63 -20.59 20.95
C LEU A 130 -12.10 -21.13 22.31
N HIS A 131 -11.48 -20.71 23.41
CA HIS A 131 -11.79 -21.18 24.77
C HIS A 131 -13.17 -20.75 25.28
N CYS A 132 -13.82 -19.81 24.61
CA CYS A 132 -15.13 -19.27 24.96
C CYS A 132 -16.26 -19.91 24.11
N HIS A 133 -16.36 -21.26 24.03
CA HIS A 133 -17.50 -22.08 23.52
C HIS A 133 -18.20 -21.68 22.19
N GLN A 134 -17.75 -20.64 21.48
CA GLN A 134 -18.44 -20.01 20.35
C GLN A 134 -17.63 -20.11 19.04
N SER A 135 -16.68 -21.04 18.96
CA SER A 135 -15.86 -21.30 17.78
C SER A 135 -16.69 -21.63 16.52
N LEU A 136 -17.81 -22.35 16.67
CA LEU A 136 -18.69 -22.67 15.54
C LEU A 136 -19.36 -21.43 14.92
N ARG A 137 -19.61 -20.37 15.68
CA ARG A 137 -20.37 -19.20 15.18
C ARG A 137 -19.49 -18.24 14.39
N ILE A 138 -18.19 -18.16 14.69
CA ILE A 138 -17.24 -17.29 14.00
C ILE A 138 -16.81 -17.87 12.65
N THR A 139 -16.56 -19.18 12.59
CA THR A 139 -16.30 -19.90 11.33
C THR A 139 -17.56 -19.91 10.45
N GLY A 140 -18.74 -20.08 11.05
CA GLY A 140 -20.02 -19.92 10.37
C GLY A 140 -20.23 -18.50 9.81
N LEU A 141 -19.83 -17.46 10.54
CA LEU A 141 -19.98 -16.07 10.11
C LEU A 141 -19.13 -15.72 8.87
N GLY A 142 -17.98 -16.36 8.69
CA GLY A 142 -17.14 -16.17 7.49
C GLY A 142 -17.60 -17.03 6.32
N MET A 143 -18.07 -18.24 6.58
CA MET A 143 -18.46 -19.21 5.55
C MET A 143 -19.83 -18.86 4.94
N VAL A 144 -20.80 -18.45 5.76
CA VAL A 144 -22.16 -18.07 5.30
C VAL A 144 -22.16 -16.96 4.23
N PRO A 145 -21.46 -15.82 4.38
CA PRO A 145 -21.42 -14.79 3.34
C PRO A 145 -20.70 -15.27 2.08
N SER A 146 -19.63 -16.08 2.20
CA SER A 146 -18.94 -16.63 1.03
C SER A 146 -19.83 -17.58 0.22
N PHE A 147 -20.64 -18.41 0.89
CA PHE A 147 -21.62 -19.27 0.21
C PHE A 147 -22.78 -18.46 -0.39
N LEU A 148 -23.25 -17.42 0.30
CA LEU A 148 -24.30 -16.53 -0.22
C LEU A 148 -23.83 -15.79 -1.49
N GLU A 149 -22.61 -15.26 -1.51
CA GLU A 149 -22.05 -14.63 -2.71
C GLU A 149 -21.81 -15.63 -3.84
N ALA A 150 -21.37 -16.85 -3.54
CA ALA A 150 -21.16 -17.90 -4.55
C ALA A 150 -22.47 -18.44 -5.16
N MET A 151 -23.59 -18.34 -4.44
CA MET A 151 -24.92 -18.70 -4.94
C MET A 151 -25.57 -17.57 -5.74
N VAL A 152 -25.24 -16.31 -5.43
CA VAL A 152 -25.77 -15.11 -6.11
C VAL A 152 -25.02 -14.79 -7.41
N THR A 153 -23.75 -15.19 -7.51
CA THR A 153 -22.89 -14.98 -8.70
C THR A 153 -23.11 -16.08 -9.74
#